data_AF-A0A8T4JL77-F1
#
_entry.id   AF-A0A8T4JL77-F1
#
_cell.length_a   1.000
_cell.length_b   1.000
_cell.length_c   1.000
_cell.angle_alpha   90.00
_cell.angle_beta   90.00
_cell.angle_gamma   90.00
#
_symmetry.space_group_name_H-M   'P 1'
#
loop_
_entity.id
_entity.type
_entity.pdbx_description
1 polymer ?
#
loop_
_entity_poly.entity_id
_entity_poly.type
_entity_poly.pdbx_seq_one_letter_code
_entity_poly.pdbx_strand_id
1 'polypeptide(L)'
;MMRYNIQQIIRFSLISVAVLVLIGYGLFQLRGFLSGPRLIVNEPTNGDVSEEETRVAGNAQNITHLSLNGKQIFIDETGDFEESLLLADGYNIISIVATDRFGRSKEKDLELTH
;
A
#
# COMPACT_ATOMS: atom_id res chain seq x y z
N MET A 1 -12.73 -41.12 -39.61
CA MET A 1 -11.61 -41.06 -38.65
C MET A 1 -10.73 -39.88 -38.99
N MET A 2 -10.67 -38.86 -38.13
CA MET A 2 -9.83 -37.67 -38.33
C MET A 2 -8.36 -38.09 -38.11
N ARG A 3 -7.55 -38.20 -39.18
CA ARG A 3 -6.10 -38.42 -39.07
C ARG A 3 -5.48 -37.10 -38.65
N TYR A 4 -5.37 -36.87 -37.35
CA TYR A 4 -4.65 -35.71 -36.86
C TYR A 4 -3.19 -35.80 -37.28
N ASN A 5 -2.71 -34.72 -37.90
CA ASN A 5 -1.34 -34.62 -38.35
C ASN A 5 -0.47 -34.31 -37.13
N ILE A 6 0.29 -35.31 -36.63
CA ILE A 6 1.05 -35.23 -35.37
C ILE A 6 1.95 -33.98 -35.32
N GLN A 7 2.52 -33.59 -36.48
CA GLN A 7 3.32 -32.36 -36.60
C GLN A 7 2.53 -31.09 -36.28
N GLN A 8 1.24 -31.02 -36.66
CA GLN A 8 0.37 -29.88 -36.35
C GLN A 8 0.03 -29.83 -34.86
N ILE A 9 -0.27 -30.97 -34.24
CA ILE A 9 -0.55 -31.04 -32.78
C ILE A 9 0.65 -30.55 -31.98
N ILE A 10 1.86 -31.03 -32.32
CA ILE A 10 3.10 -30.61 -31.63
C ILE A 10 3.30 -29.09 -31.78
N ARG A 11 3.08 -28.55 -32.98
CA ARG A 11 3.25 -27.11 -33.26
C ARG A 11 2.27 -26.24 -32.46
N PHE A 12 0.99 -26.63 -32.41
CA PHE A 12 -0.01 -25.91 -31.60
C PHE A 12 0.25 -26.03 -30.10
N SER A 13 0.71 -27.20 -29.62
CA SER A 13 1.09 -27.40 -28.22
C SER A 13 2.24 -26.48 -27.82
N LEU A 14 3.29 -26.39 -28.64
CA LEU A 14 4.42 -25.48 -28.40
C LEU A 14 3.99 -24.01 -28.33
N ILE A 15 3.12 -23.57 -29.24
CA ILE A 15 2.59 -22.21 -29.25
C ILE A 15 1.76 -21.95 -27.98
N SER A 16 0.90 -22.90 -27.61
CA SER A 16 0.07 -22.80 -26.40
C SER A 16 0.94 -22.68 -25.13
N VAL A 17 1.98 -23.50 -25.01
CA VAL A 17 2.94 -23.44 -23.90
C VAL A 17 3.66 -22.10 -23.88
N ALA A 18 4.14 -21.61 -25.02
CA ALA A 18 4.80 -20.29 -25.10
C ALA A 18 3.86 -19.16 -24.67
N VAL A 19 2.60 -19.18 -25.12
CA VAL A 19 1.58 -18.21 -24.72
C VAL A 19 1.30 -18.29 -23.21
N LEU A 20 1.18 -19.49 -22.64
CA LEU A 20 0.98 -19.67 -21.20
C LEU A 20 2.16 -19.15 -20.38
N VAL A 21 3.39 -19.36 -20.85
CA VAL A 21 4.60 -18.82 -20.20
C VAL A 21 4.61 -17.30 -20.25
N LEU A 22 4.27 -16.69 -21.39
CA LEU A 22 4.19 -15.23 -21.52
C LEU A 22 3.11 -14.63 -20.62
N ILE A 23 1.92 -15.24 -20.57
CA ILE A 23 0.84 -14.82 -19.68
C ILE A 23 1.25 -14.99 -18.21
N GLY A 24 1.82 -16.16 -17.86
CA GLY A 24 2.28 -16.43 -16.50
C GLY A 24 3.35 -15.43 -16.03
N TYR A 25 4.31 -15.11 -16.90
CA TYR A 25 5.32 -14.09 -16.64
C TYR A 25 4.71 -12.70 -16.51
N GLY A 26 3.78 -12.31 -17.40
CA GLY A 26 3.06 -11.05 -17.31
C GLY A 26 2.31 -10.92 -15.98
N LEU A 27 1.59 -11.96 -15.57
CA LEU A 27 0.89 -12.00 -14.27
C LEU A 27 1.84 -11.92 -13.09
N PHE A 28 3.02 -12.56 -13.17
CA PHE A 28 4.04 -12.45 -12.13
C PHE A 28 4.60 -11.02 -12.02
N GLN A 29 4.87 -10.39 -13.16
CA GLN A 29 5.41 -9.02 -13.23
C GLN A 29 4.40 -7.97 -12.73
N LEU A 30 3.11 -8.19 -12.97
CA LEU A 30 2.04 -7.29 -12.51
C LEU A 30 1.91 -7.24 -10.97
N ARG A 31 2.39 -8.24 -10.24
CA ARG A 31 2.27 -8.28 -8.77
C ARG A 31 2.91 -7.06 -8.09
N GLY A 32 4.07 -6.61 -8.57
CA GLY A 32 4.77 -5.44 -8.03
C GLY A 32 4.10 -4.10 -8.38
N PHE A 33 3.36 -4.04 -9.49
CA PHE A 33 2.53 -2.88 -9.83
C PHE A 33 1.25 -2.85 -9.00
N LEU A 34 0.71 -4.02 -8.66
CA LEU A 34 -0.52 -4.16 -7.89
C LEU A 34 -0.31 -4.01 -6.37
N SER A 35 0.92 -4.03 -5.85
CA SER A 35 1.19 -3.67 -4.45
C SER A 35 0.81 -2.21 -4.21
N GLY A 36 -0.28 -2.00 -3.48
CA GLY A 36 -0.79 -0.67 -3.10
C GLY A 36 0.05 0.00 -2.01
N PRO A 37 -0.36 1.21 -1.58
CA PRO A 37 0.28 1.88 -0.45
C PRO A 37 0.15 1.03 0.80
N ARG A 38 1.25 0.92 1.55
CA ARG A 38 1.28 0.28 2.86
C ARG A 38 1.44 1.37 3.91
N LEU A 39 0.60 1.33 4.94
CA LEU A 39 0.64 2.24 6.07
C LEU A 39 0.52 1.43 7.35
N ILE A 40 1.48 1.63 8.25
CA ILE A 40 1.52 1.06 9.59
C ILE A 40 1.76 2.23 10.54
N VAL A 41 0.88 2.41 11.52
CA VAL A 41 1.07 3.39 12.59
C VAL A 41 1.46 2.63 13.84
N ASN A 42 2.60 2.97 14.41
CA ASN A 42 3.14 2.33 15.62
C ASN A 42 2.71 3.08 16.87
N GLU A 43 2.73 4.41 16.81
CA GLU A 43 2.36 5.30 17.90
C GLU A 43 1.56 6.50 17.34
N PRO A 44 0.55 7.01 18.06
CA PRO A 44 -0.08 6.41 19.24
C PRO A 44 -1.00 5.23 18.88
N THR A 45 -1.42 4.46 19.90
CA THR A 45 -2.41 3.39 19.69
C THR A 45 -3.82 3.98 19.62
N ASN A 46 -4.74 3.34 18.88
CA ASN A 46 -6.12 3.79 18.82
C ASN A 46 -6.81 3.72 20.19
N GLY A 47 -7.42 4.82 20.63
CA GLY A 47 -8.10 4.95 21.92
C GLY A 47 -7.19 5.33 23.08
N ASP A 48 -5.95 5.76 22.82
CA ASP A 48 -5.01 6.14 23.86
C ASP A 48 -5.34 7.51 24.47
N VAL A 49 -4.97 7.68 25.74
CA VAL A 49 -5.06 8.98 26.43
C VAL A 49 -3.71 9.66 26.24
N SER A 50 -3.71 10.81 25.56
CA SER A 50 -2.49 11.54 25.21
C SER A 50 -2.42 12.87 25.95
N GLU A 51 -1.18 13.35 26.14
CA GLU A 51 -0.92 14.70 26.63
C GLU A 51 -1.28 15.75 25.55
N GLU A 52 -1.06 17.04 25.86
CA GLU A 52 -1.39 18.16 24.97
C GLU A 52 -0.66 18.04 23.61
N GLU A 53 0.51 17.40 23.62
CA GLU A 53 1.29 17.05 22.45
C GLU A 53 1.42 15.52 22.34
N THR A 54 1.05 14.95 21.21
CA THR A 54 1.19 13.52 20.92
C THR A 54 2.13 13.31 19.73
N ARG A 55 2.97 12.28 19.82
CA ARG A 55 3.89 11.89 18.75
C ARG A 55 3.25 10.82 17.90
N VAL A 56 3.09 11.11 16.62
CA VAL A 56 2.54 10.18 15.62
C VAL A 56 3.70 9.61 14.81
N ALA A 57 3.97 8.32 14.99
CA ALA A 57 5.09 7.62 14.37
C ALA A 57 4.66 6.30 13.72
N GLY A 58 5.25 5.98 12.59
CA GLY A 58 4.92 4.76 11.85
C GLY A 58 5.80 4.56 10.63
N ASN A 59 5.41 3.61 9.79
CA ASN A 59 6.09 3.29 8.54
C ASN A 59 5.10 3.29 7.37
N ALA A 60 5.47 3.94 6.27
CA ALA A 60 4.71 3.94 5.04
C ALA A 60 5.59 3.54 3.84
N GLN A 61 5.07 2.66 2.99
CA GLN A 61 5.78 2.11 1.84
C GLN A 61 4.94 2.18 0.57
N ASN A 62 5.60 2.18 -0.59
CA ASN A 62 4.97 2.29 -1.90
C ASN A 62 4.09 3.54 -2.05
N ILE A 63 4.46 4.63 -1.40
CA ILE A 63 3.70 5.88 -1.42
C ILE A 63 4.46 6.98 -2.15
N THR A 64 3.70 7.95 -2.65
CA THR A 64 4.21 9.22 -3.19
C THR A 64 3.76 10.42 -2.38
N HIS A 65 2.74 10.23 -1.54
CA HIS A 65 2.19 11.28 -0.70
C HIS A 65 1.72 10.67 0.63
N LEU A 66 2.08 11.31 1.73
CA LEU A 66 1.58 11.01 3.07
C LEU A 66 1.02 12.30 3.65
N SER A 67 -0.14 12.20 4.29
CA SER A 67 -0.75 13.34 4.98
C SER A 67 -1.26 12.93 6.35
N LEU A 68 -1.15 13.87 7.29
CA LEU A 68 -1.66 13.82 8.66
C LEU A 68 -2.67 14.96 8.81
N ASN A 69 -3.94 14.65 9.06
CA ASN A 69 -5.03 15.63 9.12
C ASN A 69 -5.07 16.56 7.88
N GLY A 70 -4.78 16.01 6.70
CA GLY A 70 -4.71 16.75 5.44
C GLY A 70 -3.45 17.60 5.23
N LYS A 71 -2.57 17.74 6.23
CA LYS A 71 -1.24 18.34 6.09
C LYS A 71 -0.26 17.30 5.54
N GLN A 72 0.44 17.63 4.47
CA GLN A 72 1.49 16.76 3.94
C GLN A 72 2.64 16.60 4.94
N ILE A 73 3.08 15.36 5.14
CA ILE A 73 4.23 14.99 5.97
C ILE A 73 5.18 14.11 5.15
N PHE A 74 6.41 13.95 5.60
CA PHE A 74 7.45 13.24 4.86
C PHE A 74 7.88 11.96 5.59
N ILE A 75 8.31 10.98 4.79
CA ILE A 75 8.98 9.77 5.26
C ILE A 75 10.48 9.89 5.00
N ASP A 76 11.27 9.16 5.77
CA ASP A 76 12.71 9.02 5.54
C ASP A 76 13.05 7.92 4.50
N GLU A 77 14.34 7.59 4.37
CA GLU A 77 14.83 6.57 3.44
C GLU A 77 14.39 5.13 3.80
N THR A 78 14.08 4.87 5.07
CA THR A 78 13.57 3.57 5.55
C THR A 78 12.04 3.49 5.48
N GLY A 79 11.39 4.60 5.13
CA GLY A 79 9.94 4.72 5.03
C GLY A 79 9.27 5.08 6.36
N ASP A 80 10.04 5.42 7.37
CA ASP A 80 9.53 5.83 8.67
C ASP A 80 9.11 7.31 8.62
N PHE A 81 8.02 7.62 9.31
CA PHE A 81 7.56 8.99 9.52
C PHE A 81 7.38 9.24 11.00
N GLU A 82 7.57 10.49 11.38
CA GLU A 82 7.39 10.95 12.74
C GLU A 82 6.99 12.43 12.73
N GLU A 83 5.86 12.73 13.35
CA GLU A 83 5.34 14.10 13.47
C GLU A 83 4.74 14.31 14.85
N SER A 84 4.93 15.50 15.40
CA SER A 84 4.30 15.90 16.67
C SER A 84 3.03 16.67 16.39
N LEU A 85 1.94 16.32 17.07
CA LEU A 85 0.62 16.89 16.88
C LEU A 85 0.09 17.41 18.22
N LEU A 86 -0.35 18.67 18.22
CA LEU A 86 -1.07 19.25 19.34
C LEU A 86 -2.53 18.80 19.31
N LEU A 87 -3.01 18.29 20.44
CA LEU A 87 -4.38 17.86 20.63
C LEU A 87 -5.20 19.00 21.25
N ALA A 88 -6.47 19.09 20.83
CA ALA A 88 -7.43 19.95 21.53
C ALA A 88 -7.97 19.22 22.76
N ASP A 89 -8.44 19.95 23.77
CA ASP A 89 -9.12 19.34 24.93
C ASP A 89 -10.30 18.46 24.49
N GLY A 90 -10.35 17.23 24.99
CA GLY A 90 -11.38 16.26 24.70
C GLY A 90 -11.03 15.29 23.57
N TYR A 91 -12.02 14.98 22.73
CA TYR A 91 -11.92 13.90 21.75
C TYR A 91 -11.35 14.38 20.42
N ASN A 92 -10.24 13.76 20.00
CA ASN A 92 -9.53 14.09 18.77
C ASN A 92 -9.54 12.90 17.82
N ILE A 93 -9.80 13.16 16.54
CA ILE A 93 -9.66 12.18 15.46
C ILE A 93 -8.48 12.61 14.60
N ILE A 94 -7.49 11.74 14.50
CA ILE A 94 -6.32 11.92 13.63
C ILE A 94 -6.49 11.01 12.41
N SER A 95 -6.49 11.57 11.21
CA SER A 95 -6.50 10.81 9.96
C SER A 95 -5.11 10.83 9.31
N ILE A 96 -4.59 9.63 9.04
CA ILE A 96 -3.35 9.43 8.28
C ILE A 96 -3.70 8.82 6.93
N VAL A 97 -3.39 9.53 5.84
CA VAL A 97 -3.68 9.08 4.47
C VAL A 97 -2.39 8.93 3.69
N ALA A 98 -2.13 7.71 3.25
CA ALA A 98 -0.98 7.34 2.43
C ALA A 98 -1.45 7.02 1.00
N THR A 99 -0.95 7.76 0.01
CA THR A 99 -1.36 7.65 -1.40
C THR A 99 -0.18 7.27 -2.29
N ASP A 100 -0.41 6.33 -3.20
CA ASP A 100 0.59 5.87 -4.16
C ASP A 100 0.56 6.63 -5.49
N ARG A 101 1.54 6.31 -6.34
CA ARG A 101 1.71 6.92 -7.68
C ARG A 101 0.55 6.65 -8.66
N PHE A 102 -0.30 5.68 -8.35
CA PHE A 102 -1.47 5.29 -9.16
C PHE A 102 -2.77 5.87 -8.60
N GLY A 103 -2.69 6.72 -7.57
CA GLY A 103 -3.85 7.34 -6.92
C GLY A 103 -4.61 6.38 -5.99
N ARG A 104 -4.04 5.24 -5.62
CA ARG A 104 -4.62 4.36 -4.59
C ARG A 104 -4.22 4.91 -3.23
N SER A 105 -5.17 4.95 -2.31
CA SER A 105 -4.94 5.48 -0.96
C SER A 105 -5.25 4.45 0.11
N LYS A 106 -4.50 4.50 1.21
CA LYS A 106 -4.76 3.79 2.45
C LYS A 106 -4.90 4.81 3.57
N GLU A 107 -6.04 4.78 4.23
CA GLU A 107 -6.37 5.68 5.33
C GLU A 107 -6.37 4.90 6.65
N LYS A 108 -5.92 5.57 7.71
CA LYS A 108 -5.96 5.08 9.08
C LYS A 108 -6.36 6.22 10.00
N ASP A 109 -7.53 6.06 10.62
CA ASP A 109 -8.01 6.96 11.65
C ASP A 109 -7.60 6.44 13.03
N LEU A 110 -7.19 7.37 13.88
CA LEU A 110 -6.88 7.16 15.28
C LEU A 110 -7.70 8.11 16.13
N GLU A 111 -8.34 7.55 17.14
CA GLU A 111 -9.13 8.26 18.12
C GLU A 111 -8.28 8.45 19.37
N LEU A 112 -8.13 9.69 19.83
CA LEU A 112 -7.37 10.03 21.04
C LEU A 112 -8.20 10.90 21.96
N THR A 113 -7.92 10.82 23.26
CA THR A 113 -8.52 11.68 24.27
C THR A 113 -7.42 12.48 24.98
N HIS A 114 -7.59 13.81 25.04
CA HIS A 114 -6.81 14.71 25.87
C HIS A 114 -7.66 15.20 27.04
#